data_AF-Q0UUC3-F1
#
_entry.id   AF-Q0UUC3-F1
#
_cell.length_a   1.000
_cell.length_b   1.000
_cell.length_c   1.000
_cell.angle_alpha   90.00
_cell.angle_beta   90.00
_cell.angle_gamma   90.00
#
_symmetry.space_group_name_H-M   'P 1'
#
loop_
_entity.id
_entity.type
_entity.pdbx_description
1 polymer ?
#
loop_
_entity_poly.entity_id
_entity_poly.type
_entity_poly.pdbx_seq_one_letter_code
_entity_poly.pdbx_strand_id
1 'polypeptide(L)'
;MGTVSQLSRLTQFLKMMELQGLQGEATRLQDAPMNPERNRPSAQDFWIAPGHQTRMAIWTLMTQLRGSGFFDFAFTCLTIGNLLVATIFFVTPAKGLRITTAIIAVLLAVDMIVILAVPRIRLEEGWIGIASVVWAFLMAVWCILTDRVVAYGKREEEERLTGRAETRRTLKEWIAVLLATVLTVIFILIVILMTATLGIRGRDSTLKMYGDRILVDGDKYAVHLGCVGNVTHTDGQRDPTMLLEAGEEPLEYDLEHWAYSAYKNKTISRYCYWDRPGYAFSDNAPSPHSAGMSADALSEALAKAGEEGPWILVSAGTGSIVSRIFSSRHMKQVSGLLLVDPYHEDLLHRIGSPSRGFLLWAWGIISPLGTVRLAGALFKGRTREDRVYGRNAYQSGKFIKAQLQENLVADSLSKSEVVSARNIQSADTPLAIVSSGIEVKRDSEWERKQKDLTKLTDNLVGWDVVNKAPHQVWQSLEGRTAMEKRLRQLVKAAGKIKSAEE
;
A
#
# COMPACT_ATOMS: atom_id res chain seq x y z
N MET A 1 -38.34 8.61 34.37
CA MET A 1 -39.02 9.54 33.44
C MET A 1 -38.18 10.75 32.99
N GLY A 2 -36.88 10.87 33.35
CA GLY A 2 -36.06 12.06 33.01
C GLY A 2 -35.17 11.95 31.76
N THR A 3 -34.97 10.77 31.18
CA THR A 3 -33.97 10.53 30.11
C THR A 3 -34.50 10.74 28.69
N VAL A 4 -35.81 10.60 28.46
CA VAL A 4 -36.44 10.80 27.14
C VAL A 4 -36.57 12.29 26.78
N SER A 5 -36.65 13.17 27.80
CA SER A 5 -36.75 14.63 27.63
C SER A 5 -35.44 15.28 27.15
N GLN A 6 -34.28 14.74 27.54
CA GLN A 6 -32.96 15.29 27.21
C GLN A 6 -32.52 14.94 25.78
N LEU A 7 -32.79 13.71 25.31
CA LEU A 7 -32.49 13.26 23.95
C LEU A 7 -33.33 13.98 22.88
N SER A 8 -34.61 14.27 23.19
CA SER A 8 -35.50 15.05 22.33
C SER A 8 -35.03 16.50 22.17
N ARG A 9 -34.54 17.13 23.25
CA ARG A 9 -34.00 18.50 23.22
C ARG A 9 -32.67 18.57 22.45
N LEU A 10 -31.82 17.55 22.54
CA LEU A 10 -30.56 17.50 21.80
C LEU A 10 -30.79 17.33 20.28
N THR A 11 -31.78 16.51 19.89
CA THR A 11 -32.16 16.36 18.46
C THR A 11 -32.83 17.60 17.91
N GLN A 12 -33.65 18.32 18.70
CA GLN A 12 -34.18 19.63 18.29
C GLN A 12 -33.08 20.69 18.16
N PHE A 13 -32.07 20.70 19.04
CA PHE A 13 -30.97 21.66 18.99
C PHE A 13 -30.06 21.43 17.76
N LEU A 14 -29.74 20.17 17.45
CA LEU A 14 -28.98 19.81 16.24
C LEU A 14 -29.72 20.18 14.95
N LYS A 15 -31.05 19.98 14.91
CA LYS A 15 -31.89 20.35 13.76
C LYS A 15 -32.04 21.87 13.59
N MET A 16 -31.92 22.63 14.69
CA MET A 16 -31.93 24.10 14.67
C MET A 16 -30.60 24.69 14.18
N MET A 17 -29.46 24.09 14.53
CA MET A 17 -28.14 24.47 14.02
C MET A 17 -28.00 24.22 12.51
N GLU A 18 -28.59 23.12 12.01
CA GLU A 18 -28.59 22.77 10.59
C GLU A 18 -29.43 23.77 9.75
N LEU A 19 -30.53 24.28 10.30
CA LEU A 19 -31.36 25.32 9.69
C LEU A 19 -30.71 26.71 9.72
N GLN A 20 -29.97 27.05 10.78
CA GLN A 20 -29.24 28.33 10.87
C GLN A 20 -28.03 28.39 9.92
N GLY A 21 -27.38 27.25 9.65
CA GLY A 21 -26.31 27.14 8.65
C GLY A 21 -26.80 27.42 7.23
N LEU A 22 -28.01 26.94 6.89
CA LEU A 22 -28.65 27.15 5.58
C LEU A 22 -29.14 28.60 5.36
N GLN A 23 -29.53 29.32 6.42
CA GLN A 23 -29.93 30.74 6.32
C GLN A 23 -28.74 31.70 6.15
N GLY A 24 -27.55 31.34 6.64
CA GLY A 24 -26.32 32.14 6.49
C GLY A 24 -25.73 32.14 5.08
N GLU A 25 -26.03 31.12 4.27
CA GLU A 25 -25.65 31.06 2.85
C GLU A 25 -26.65 31.80 1.95
N ALA A 26 -27.93 31.82 2.31
CA ALA A 26 -28.96 32.51 1.53
C ALA A 26 -28.84 34.05 1.60
N THR A 27 -28.33 34.60 2.71
CA THR A 27 -28.13 36.05 2.89
C THR A 27 -26.89 36.58 2.18
N ARG A 28 -25.92 35.72 1.82
CA ARG A 28 -24.69 36.16 1.13
C ARG A 28 -24.84 36.28 -0.39
N LEU A 29 -25.99 35.87 -0.94
CA LEU A 29 -26.32 35.93 -2.37
C LEU A 29 -27.23 37.12 -2.76
N GLN A 30 -27.63 37.97 -1.81
CA GLN A 30 -28.50 39.13 -2.07
C GLN A 30 -27.76 40.45 -2.36
N ASP A 31 -26.42 40.51 -2.23
CA ASP A 31 -25.65 41.76 -2.31
C ASP A 31 -24.84 41.95 -3.62
N ALA A 32 -25.17 41.26 -4.72
CA ALA A 32 -24.51 41.48 -6.01
C ALA A 32 -25.31 42.44 -6.93
N PRO A 33 -24.69 43.51 -7.49
CA PRO A 33 -25.40 44.51 -8.28
C PRO A 33 -25.88 43.96 -9.64
N MET A 34 -27.15 44.22 -9.99
CA MET A 34 -27.77 43.84 -11.27
C MET A 34 -27.31 44.75 -12.42
N ASN A 35 -26.86 44.13 -13.52
CA ASN A 35 -26.72 44.73 -14.84
C ASN A 35 -27.82 44.16 -15.77
N PRO A 36 -28.69 44.97 -16.41
CA PRO A 36 -29.81 44.46 -17.18
C PRO A 36 -29.47 44.43 -18.67
N GLU A 37 -28.92 43.33 -19.18
CA GLU A 37 -29.03 42.94 -20.60
C GLU A 37 -28.27 41.62 -20.89
N ARG A 38 -28.96 40.48 -20.81
CA ARG A 38 -28.83 39.34 -21.74
C ARG A 38 -29.78 38.20 -21.34
N ASN A 39 -30.58 37.80 -22.32
CA ASN A 39 -31.30 36.53 -22.48
C ASN A 39 -31.68 35.74 -21.22
N ARG A 40 -33.00 35.65 -20.98
CA ARG A 40 -33.62 34.71 -20.04
C ARG A 40 -33.25 33.26 -20.41
N PRO A 41 -32.63 32.46 -19.52
CA PRO A 41 -32.60 31.01 -19.66
C PRO A 41 -33.95 30.43 -19.22
N SER A 42 -34.36 29.34 -19.85
CA SER A 42 -35.57 28.58 -19.50
C SER A 42 -35.37 27.85 -18.16
N ALA A 43 -36.47 27.57 -17.46
CA ALA A 43 -36.49 26.94 -16.14
C ALA A 43 -35.96 25.48 -16.07
N GLN A 44 -35.30 24.99 -17.13
CA GLN A 44 -34.67 23.67 -17.19
C GLN A 44 -33.14 23.71 -17.01
N ASP A 45 -32.50 24.89 -17.07
CA ASP A 45 -31.05 25.01 -16.96
C ASP A 45 -30.53 25.22 -15.51
N PHE A 46 -31.43 25.25 -14.52
CA PHE A 46 -31.09 25.59 -13.11
C PHE A 46 -30.84 24.37 -12.20
N TRP A 47 -30.78 23.15 -12.74
CA TRP A 47 -30.63 21.91 -11.94
C TRP A 47 -29.37 21.08 -12.23
N ILE A 48 -28.27 21.71 -12.66
CA ILE A 48 -26.95 21.07 -12.61
C ILE A 48 -26.10 21.81 -11.56
N ALA A 49 -26.37 21.50 -10.30
CA ALA A 49 -25.54 21.96 -9.20
C ALA A 49 -24.12 21.36 -9.31
N PRO A 50 -23.04 22.16 -9.16
CA PRO A 50 -21.66 21.65 -9.12
C PRO A 50 -21.32 20.89 -7.82
N GLY A 51 -22.34 20.56 -7.01
CA GLY A 51 -22.19 19.89 -5.71
C GLY A 51 -21.87 18.40 -5.79
N HIS A 52 -22.21 17.70 -6.87
CA HIS A 52 -21.99 16.25 -6.94
C HIS A 52 -20.54 15.90 -7.30
N GLN A 53 -19.88 16.70 -8.15
CA GLN A 53 -18.47 16.51 -8.47
C GLN A 53 -17.54 17.00 -7.36
N THR A 54 -17.87 18.09 -6.65
CA THR A 54 -17.09 18.52 -5.48
C THR A 54 -17.29 17.58 -4.29
N ARG A 55 -18.51 17.10 -4.03
CA ARG A 55 -18.75 16.06 -3.02
C ARG A 55 -18.08 14.75 -3.39
N MET A 56 -18.19 14.27 -4.64
CA MET A 56 -17.44 13.08 -5.06
C MET A 56 -15.94 13.31 -5.01
N ALA A 57 -15.41 14.47 -5.40
CA ALA A 57 -13.98 14.75 -5.33
C ALA A 57 -13.48 14.79 -3.89
N ILE A 58 -14.22 15.42 -2.98
CA ILE A 58 -13.92 15.42 -1.54
C ILE A 58 -14.02 13.99 -0.99
N TRP A 59 -15.05 13.23 -1.35
CA TRP A 59 -15.20 11.84 -0.91
C TRP A 59 -14.11 10.94 -1.48
N THR A 60 -13.73 11.14 -2.74
CA THR A 60 -12.67 10.39 -3.44
C THR A 60 -11.30 10.72 -2.84
N LEU A 61 -11.01 12.00 -2.56
CA LEU A 61 -9.83 12.43 -1.79
C LEU A 61 -9.84 11.85 -0.36
N MET A 62 -11.01 11.78 0.28
CA MET A 62 -11.16 11.24 1.64
C MET A 62 -10.97 9.71 1.71
N THR A 63 -11.20 8.98 0.61
CA THR A 63 -11.10 7.50 0.56
C THR A 63 -9.73 6.94 0.20
N GLN A 64 -8.71 7.79 -0.01
CA GLN A 64 -7.41 7.34 -0.54
C GLN A 64 -6.45 6.89 0.56
N LEU A 65 -6.31 5.57 0.72
CA LEU A 65 -5.30 4.97 1.59
C LEU A 65 -3.98 4.79 0.85
N ARG A 66 -3.02 5.69 1.10
CA ARG A 66 -1.61 5.57 0.63
C ARG A 66 -0.81 4.51 1.38
N GLY A 67 -1.30 4.08 2.55
CA GLY A 67 -0.75 3.01 3.37
C GLY A 67 -1.49 1.68 3.19
N SER A 68 -1.27 0.78 4.14
CA SER A 68 -1.86 -0.57 4.08
C SER A 68 -3.31 -0.64 4.53
N GLY A 69 -3.81 0.30 5.35
CA GLY A 69 -5.15 0.25 5.95
C GLY A 69 -5.37 -0.84 7.00
N PHE A 70 -4.36 -1.67 7.28
CA PHE A 70 -4.49 -2.74 8.30
C PHE A 70 -4.54 -2.18 9.73
N PHE A 71 -3.90 -1.04 9.99
CA PHE A 71 -3.99 -0.35 11.29
C PHE A 71 -5.41 0.15 11.55
N ASP A 72 -6.04 0.77 10.55
CA ASP A 72 -7.42 1.24 10.62
C ASP A 72 -8.36 0.10 11.02
N PHE A 73 -8.23 -1.02 10.31
CA PHE A 73 -8.98 -2.25 10.61
C PHE A 73 -8.75 -2.70 12.06
N ALA A 74 -7.50 -2.77 12.50
CA ALA A 74 -7.14 -3.18 13.87
C ALA A 74 -7.73 -2.25 14.94
N PHE A 75 -7.69 -0.93 14.74
CA PHE A 75 -8.31 0.04 15.65
C PHE A 75 -9.83 -0.13 15.72
N THR A 76 -10.50 -0.34 14.58
CA THR A 76 -11.94 -0.65 14.58
C THR A 76 -12.26 -1.96 15.30
N CYS A 77 -11.50 -3.02 15.08
CA CYS A 77 -11.70 -4.30 15.76
C CYS A 77 -11.49 -4.17 17.28
N LEU A 78 -10.46 -3.44 17.71
CA LEU A 78 -10.22 -3.15 19.12
C LEU A 78 -11.37 -2.34 19.74
N THR A 79 -11.89 -1.36 19.00
CA THR A 79 -13.02 -0.54 19.43
C THR A 79 -14.27 -1.39 19.62
N ILE A 80 -14.60 -2.24 18.64
CA ILE A 80 -15.72 -3.18 18.71
C ILE A 80 -15.52 -4.13 19.90
N GLY A 81 -14.32 -4.68 20.08
CA GLY A 81 -13.99 -5.55 21.21
C GLY A 81 -14.20 -4.88 22.57
N ASN A 82 -13.72 -3.63 22.73
CA ASN A 82 -13.92 -2.85 23.96
C ASN A 82 -15.40 -2.58 24.25
N LEU A 83 -16.18 -2.20 23.22
CA LEU A 83 -17.61 -1.96 23.36
C LEU A 83 -18.39 -3.24 23.69
N LEU A 84 -18.01 -4.38 23.09
CA LEU A 84 -18.61 -5.68 23.40
C LEU A 84 -18.35 -6.08 24.85
N VAL A 85 -17.12 -5.93 25.34
CA VAL A 85 -16.79 -6.19 26.76
C VAL A 85 -17.61 -5.25 27.65
N ALA A 86 -17.64 -3.95 27.36
CA ALA A 86 -18.41 -2.99 28.15
C ALA A 86 -19.92 -3.30 28.17
N THR A 87 -20.46 -3.83 27.07
CA THR A 87 -21.89 -4.17 26.95
C THR A 87 -22.23 -5.49 27.65
N ILE A 88 -21.42 -6.54 27.45
CA ILE A 88 -21.66 -7.88 28.03
C ILE A 88 -21.52 -7.84 29.56
N PHE A 89 -20.56 -7.06 30.08
CA PHE A 89 -20.27 -6.98 31.51
C PHE A 89 -20.84 -5.72 32.18
N PHE A 90 -21.76 -5.03 31.51
CA PHE A 90 -22.33 -3.75 31.95
C PHE A 90 -22.90 -3.79 33.38
N VAL A 91 -23.56 -4.89 33.76
CA VAL A 91 -24.26 -5.03 35.05
C VAL A 91 -23.31 -5.14 36.25
N THR A 92 -22.04 -5.49 36.02
CA THR A 92 -21.06 -5.79 37.06
C THR A 92 -19.89 -4.81 37.01
N PRO A 93 -20.06 -3.55 37.48
CA PRO A 93 -19.01 -2.56 37.43
C PRO A 93 -17.79 -3.01 38.25
N ALA A 94 -16.59 -2.87 37.68
CA ALA A 94 -15.36 -3.35 38.29
C ALA A 94 -14.24 -2.31 38.25
N LYS A 95 -13.57 -2.10 39.39
CA LYS A 95 -12.39 -1.22 39.45
C LYS A 95 -11.27 -1.70 38.53
N GLY A 96 -11.04 -3.02 38.44
CA GLY A 96 -10.05 -3.62 37.54
C GLY A 96 -10.31 -3.27 36.08
N LEU A 97 -11.55 -3.41 35.61
CA LEU A 97 -11.96 -3.09 34.24
C LEU A 97 -11.74 -1.60 33.90
N ARG A 98 -12.03 -0.69 34.84
CA ARG A 98 -11.74 0.74 34.67
C ARG A 98 -10.25 1.03 34.55
N ILE A 99 -9.42 0.40 35.37
CA ILE A 99 -7.98 0.60 35.33
C ILE A 99 -7.41 0.06 34.02
N THR A 100 -7.79 -1.15 33.60
CA THR A 100 -7.30 -1.74 32.34
C THR A 100 -7.76 -0.94 31.13
N THR A 101 -9.02 -0.50 31.09
CA THR A 101 -9.53 0.34 30.00
C THR A 101 -8.88 1.73 29.99
N ALA A 102 -8.55 2.30 31.17
CA ALA A 102 -7.78 3.54 31.25
C ALA A 102 -6.36 3.40 30.69
N ILE A 103 -5.70 2.27 30.94
CA ILE A 103 -4.39 1.97 30.32
C ILE A 103 -4.53 1.91 28.79
N ILE A 104 -5.55 1.23 28.28
CA ILE A 104 -5.85 1.17 26.84
C ILE A 104 -6.06 2.58 26.27
N ALA A 105 -6.87 3.42 26.93
CA ALA A 105 -7.11 4.79 26.49
C ALA A 105 -5.83 5.64 26.44
N VAL A 106 -4.94 5.50 27.42
CA VAL A 106 -3.64 6.19 27.43
C VAL A 106 -2.76 5.73 26.28
N LEU A 107 -2.66 4.41 26.04
CA LEU A 107 -1.86 3.87 24.93
C LEU A 107 -2.42 4.31 23.57
N LEU A 108 -3.75 4.30 23.39
CA LEU A 108 -4.38 4.80 22.17
C LEU A 108 -4.17 6.30 21.97
N ALA A 109 -4.09 7.09 23.05
CA ALA A 109 -3.70 8.49 22.96
C ALA A 109 -2.26 8.65 22.47
N VAL A 110 -1.33 7.79 22.91
CA VAL A 110 0.04 7.76 22.40
C VAL A 110 0.06 7.41 20.91
N ASP A 111 -0.68 6.38 20.48
CA ASP A 111 -0.78 5.99 19.07
C ASP A 111 -1.32 7.16 18.21
N MET A 112 -2.37 7.82 18.69
CA MET A 112 -2.93 9.01 18.05
C MET A 112 -1.89 10.13 17.90
N ILE A 113 -1.12 10.41 18.96
CA ILE A 113 -0.05 11.42 18.93
C ILE A 113 1.04 11.02 17.91
N VAL A 114 1.48 9.77 17.91
CA VAL A 114 2.51 9.28 16.97
C VAL A 114 2.05 9.42 15.53
N ILE A 115 0.80 9.01 15.21
CA ILE A 115 0.23 9.12 13.87
C ILE A 115 0.15 10.57 13.42
N LEU A 116 -0.27 11.49 14.29
CA LEU A 116 -0.39 12.92 13.95
C LEU A 116 0.96 13.64 13.86
N ALA A 117 1.91 13.27 14.72
CA ALA A 117 3.21 13.94 14.83
C ALA A 117 4.17 13.55 13.70
N VAL A 118 4.20 12.27 13.31
CA VAL A 118 5.13 11.78 12.28
C VAL A 118 4.54 12.07 10.89
N PRO A 119 5.10 13.00 10.08
CA PRO A 119 4.51 13.40 8.81
C PRO A 119 4.30 12.23 7.84
N ARG A 120 5.26 11.30 7.83
CA ARG A 120 5.20 10.14 6.94
C ARG A 120 4.06 9.18 7.30
N ILE A 121 3.91 8.84 8.58
CA ILE A 121 2.83 7.96 9.05
C ILE A 121 1.48 8.63 8.79
N ARG A 122 1.35 9.92 9.09
CA ARG A 122 0.13 10.70 8.82
C ARG A 122 -0.30 10.64 7.35
N LEU A 123 0.65 10.72 6.42
CA LEU A 123 0.36 10.63 4.98
C LEU A 123 0.00 9.20 4.55
N GLU A 124 0.64 8.19 5.13
CA GLU A 124 0.35 6.78 4.84
C GLU A 124 -1.03 6.34 5.38
N GLU A 125 -1.34 6.66 6.64
CA GLU A 125 -2.64 6.31 7.25
C GLU A 125 -3.79 7.14 6.66
N GLY A 126 -3.51 8.36 6.18
CA GLY A 126 -4.52 9.25 5.63
C GLY A 126 -5.59 9.64 6.65
N TRP A 127 -6.71 10.18 6.17
CA TRP A 127 -7.79 10.62 7.05
C TRP A 127 -8.50 9.45 7.74
N ILE A 128 -8.67 8.32 7.05
CA ILE A 128 -9.38 7.15 7.58
C ILE A 128 -8.64 6.59 8.80
N GLY A 129 -7.32 6.44 8.72
CA GLY A 129 -6.53 5.95 9.84
C GLY A 129 -6.51 6.92 11.02
N ILE A 130 -6.41 8.23 10.76
CA ILE A 130 -6.55 9.25 11.81
C ILE A 130 -7.92 9.17 12.49
N ALA A 131 -8.99 9.09 11.70
CA ALA A 131 -10.35 8.98 12.25
C ALA A 131 -10.52 7.70 13.09
N SER A 132 -9.95 6.57 12.64
CA SER A 132 -10.04 5.29 13.34
C SER A 132 -9.35 5.30 14.72
N VAL A 133 -8.16 5.89 14.83
CA VAL A 133 -7.43 5.97 16.11
C VAL A 133 -8.08 6.98 17.06
N VAL A 134 -8.55 8.11 16.54
CA VAL A 134 -9.30 9.11 17.33
C VAL A 134 -10.59 8.48 17.86
N TRP A 135 -11.32 7.76 17.01
CA TRP A 135 -12.54 7.08 17.40
C TRP A 135 -12.28 5.99 18.45
N ALA A 136 -11.23 5.19 18.28
CA ALA A 136 -10.83 4.18 19.24
C ALA A 136 -10.51 4.79 20.61
N PHE A 137 -9.78 5.92 20.64
CA PHE A 137 -9.50 6.66 21.87
C PHE A 137 -10.79 7.17 22.53
N LEU A 138 -11.66 7.84 21.77
CA LEU A 138 -12.93 8.38 22.29
C LEU A 138 -13.83 7.28 22.85
N MET A 139 -13.93 6.14 22.17
CA MET A 139 -14.71 4.99 22.65
C MET A 139 -14.09 4.34 23.90
N ALA A 140 -12.76 4.29 24.00
CA ALA A 140 -12.11 3.82 25.23
C ALA A 140 -12.43 4.74 26.42
N VAL A 141 -12.40 6.06 26.22
CA VAL A 141 -12.82 7.04 27.24
C VAL A 141 -14.31 6.88 27.57
N TRP A 142 -15.15 6.68 26.57
CA TRP A 142 -16.57 6.43 26.76
C TRP A 142 -16.84 5.19 27.63
N CYS A 143 -16.16 4.07 27.38
CA CYS A 143 -16.26 2.86 28.19
C CYS A 143 -15.90 3.10 29.67
N ILE A 144 -14.93 3.98 29.95
CA ILE A 144 -14.56 4.35 31.33
C ILE A 144 -15.68 5.16 31.98
N LEU A 145 -16.27 6.10 31.23
CA LEU A 145 -17.37 6.94 31.72
C LEU A 145 -18.63 6.11 31.98
N THR A 146 -18.98 5.20 31.08
CA THR A 146 -20.16 4.33 31.25
C THR A 146 -20.01 3.41 32.45
N ASP A 147 -18.88 2.72 32.63
CA ASP A 147 -18.65 1.89 33.83
C ASP A 147 -18.74 2.73 35.12
N ARG A 148 -18.23 3.97 35.10
CA ARG A 148 -18.31 4.87 36.26
C ARG A 148 -19.75 5.30 36.56
N VAL A 149 -20.54 5.62 35.55
CA VAL A 149 -21.96 5.99 35.70
C VAL A 149 -22.76 4.81 36.22
N VAL A 150 -22.53 3.60 35.71
CA VAL A 150 -23.20 2.38 36.20
C VAL A 150 -22.80 2.07 37.64
N ALA A 151 -21.51 2.19 37.98
CA ALA A 151 -21.04 2.02 39.35
C ALA A 151 -21.71 3.00 40.32
N TYR A 152 -21.91 4.24 39.88
CA TYR A 152 -22.61 5.26 40.65
C TYR A 152 -24.11 4.92 40.80
N GLY A 153 -24.79 4.60 39.69
CA GLY A 153 -26.21 4.26 39.70
C GLY A 153 -26.53 3.02 40.53
N LYS A 154 -25.71 1.97 40.42
CA LYS A 154 -25.85 0.75 41.24
C LYS A 154 -25.71 1.06 42.74
N ARG A 155 -24.75 1.91 43.11
CA ARG A 155 -24.58 2.33 44.51
C ARG A 155 -25.79 3.12 45.03
N GLU A 156 -26.33 4.03 44.23
CA GLU A 156 -27.51 4.82 44.60
C GLU A 156 -28.76 3.95 44.75
N GLU A 157 -28.98 2.98 43.85
CA GLU A 157 -30.07 2.01 43.95
C GLU A 157 -29.92 1.09 45.18
N GLU A 158 -28.71 0.60 45.46
CA GLU A 158 -28.42 -0.19 46.66
C GLU A 158 -28.68 0.62 47.94
N GLU A 159 -28.17 1.84 48.04
CA GLU A 159 -28.42 2.73 49.18
C GLU A 159 -29.91 3.03 49.38
N ARG A 160 -30.66 3.20 48.28
CA ARG A 160 -32.12 3.41 48.32
C ARG A 160 -32.90 2.17 48.78
N LEU A 161 -32.50 0.98 48.37
CA LEU A 161 -33.26 -0.26 48.64
C LEU A 161 -32.89 -0.90 49.98
N THR A 162 -31.63 -0.87 50.38
CA THR A 162 -31.13 -1.60 51.55
C THR A 162 -30.52 -0.68 52.63
N GLY A 163 -30.41 0.63 52.37
CA GLY A 163 -29.80 1.60 53.28
C GLY A 163 -28.27 1.50 53.38
N ARG A 164 -27.63 0.62 52.61
CA ARG A 164 -26.17 0.42 52.59
C ARG A 164 -25.70 -0.13 51.24
N ALA A 165 -24.56 0.37 50.74
CA ALA A 165 -23.91 -0.21 49.56
C ALA A 165 -23.47 -1.67 49.82
N GLU A 166 -23.86 -2.60 48.95
CA GLU A 166 -23.58 -4.02 49.12
C GLU A 166 -22.25 -4.38 48.46
N THR A 167 -21.31 -4.92 49.24
CA THR A 167 -19.94 -5.21 48.79
C THR A 167 -19.73 -6.67 48.38
N ARG A 168 -20.71 -7.54 48.62
CA ARG A 168 -20.62 -8.98 48.35
C ARG A 168 -21.00 -9.25 46.89
N ARG A 169 -20.18 -10.05 46.21
CA ARG A 169 -20.41 -10.49 44.83
C ARG A 169 -20.74 -11.96 44.79
N THR A 170 -21.65 -12.34 43.90
CA THR A 170 -21.95 -13.75 43.63
C THR A 170 -20.81 -14.41 42.85
N LEU A 171 -20.75 -15.75 42.84
CA LEU A 171 -19.75 -16.50 42.05
C LEU A 171 -19.82 -16.15 40.56
N LYS A 172 -21.04 -15.94 40.02
CA LYS A 172 -21.26 -15.54 38.62
C LYS A 172 -20.64 -14.18 38.31
N GLU A 173 -20.79 -13.21 39.21
CA GLU A 173 -20.19 -11.88 39.05
C GLU A 173 -18.67 -11.93 39.17
N TRP A 174 -18.11 -12.78 40.03
CA TRP A 174 -16.66 -13.00 40.10
C TRP A 174 -16.09 -13.58 38.81
N ILE A 175 -16.75 -14.60 38.24
CA ILE A 175 -16.34 -15.19 36.96
C ILE A 175 -16.44 -14.16 35.84
N ALA A 176 -17.53 -13.38 35.80
CA ALA A 176 -17.73 -12.32 34.82
C ALA A 176 -16.62 -11.26 34.88
N VAL A 177 -16.27 -10.80 36.09
CA VAL A 177 -15.20 -9.81 36.30
C VAL A 177 -13.83 -10.38 35.94
N LEU A 178 -13.57 -11.65 36.25
CA LEU A 178 -12.32 -12.33 35.86
C LEU A 178 -12.20 -12.38 34.33
N LEU A 179 -13.25 -12.84 33.63
CA LEU A 179 -13.26 -12.93 32.17
C LEU A 179 -13.07 -11.55 31.50
N ALA A 180 -13.80 -10.53 31.96
CA ALA A 180 -13.67 -9.16 31.47
C ALA A 180 -12.25 -8.60 31.69
N THR A 181 -11.65 -8.91 32.85
CA THR A 181 -10.28 -8.48 33.16
C THR A 181 -9.27 -9.18 32.25
N VAL A 182 -9.40 -10.50 32.04
CA VAL A 182 -8.52 -11.25 31.13
C VAL A 182 -8.61 -10.70 29.69
N LEU A 183 -9.83 -10.46 29.19
CA LEU A 183 -10.03 -9.90 27.84
C LEU A 183 -9.40 -8.50 27.70
N THR A 184 -9.59 -7.62 28.68
CA THR A 184 -8.98 -6.28 28.63
C THR A 184 -7.46 -6.30 28.82
N VAL A 185 -6.91 -7.26 29.56
CA VAL A 185 -5.46 -7.47 29.60
C VAL A 185 -4.92 -7.92 28.23
N ILE A 186 -5.63 -8.80 27.53
CA ILE A 186 -5.26 -9.17 26.15
C ILE A 186 -5.31 -7.94 25.23
N PHE A 187 -6.33 -7.08 25.37
CA PHE A 187 -6.40 -5.84 24.60
C PHE A 187 -5.25 -4.88 24.92
N ILE A 188 -4.83 -4.75 26.18
CA ILE A 188 -3.62 -3.99 26.53
C ILE A 188 -2.40 -4.54 25.78
N LEU A 189 -2.19 -5.87 25.78
CA LEU A 189 -1.06 -6.48 25.06
C LEU A 189 -1.11 -6.19 23.56
N ILE A 190 -2.30 -6.25 22.96
CA ILE A 190 -2.51 -5.90 21.55
C ILE A 190 -2.11 -4.44 21.29
N VAL A 191 -2.59 -3.49 22.11
CA VAL A 191 -2.26 -2.07 21.91
C VAL A 191 -0.77 -1.82 22.13
N ILE A 192 -0.13 -2.43 23.14
CA ILE A 192 1.32 -2.32 23.34
C ILE A 192 2.09 -2.76 22.08
N LEU A 193 1.70 -3.88 21.47
CA LEU A 193 2.30 -4.38 20.24
C LEU A 193 2.06 -3.43 19.06
N MET A 194 0.85 -2.86 18.95
CA MET A 194 0.52 -1.85 17.94
C MET A 194 1.35 -0.58 18.11
N THR A 195 1.44 -0.04 19.33
CA THR A 195 2.26 1.14 19.67
C THR A 195 3.73 0.90 19.35
N ALA A 196 4.27 -0.27 19.72
CA ALA A 196 5.65 -0.63 19.41
C ALA A 196 5.88 -0.72 17.89
N THR A 197 4.91 -1.28 17.15
CA THR A 197 4.98 -1.39 15.69
C THR A 197 4.92 -0.02 15.02
N LEU A 198 4.06 0.90 15.49
CA LEU A 198 4.04 2.30 15.05
C LEU A 198 5.37 3.00 15.36
N GLY A 199 5.97 2.74 16.52
CA GLY A 199 7.29 3.24 16.89
C GLY A 199 8.38 2.80 15.91
N ILE A 200 8.42 1.51 15.53
CA ILE A 200 9.34 1.02 14.51
C ILE A 200 9.05 1.65 13.14
N ARG A 201 7.78 1.77 12.73
CA ARG A 201 7.42 2.43 11.47
C ARG A 201 7.86 3.90 11.45
N GLY A 202 7.74 4.59 12.58
CA GLY A 202 8.24 5.95 12.75
C GLY A 202 9.75 6.02 12.56
N ARG A 203 10.49 5.07 13.14
CA ARG A 203 11.94 4.95 12.95
C ARG A 203 12.31 4.61 11.50
N ASP A 204 11.56 3.73 10.85
CA ASP A 204 11.79 3.31 9.46
C ASP A 204 11.53 4.47 8.48
N SER A 205 10.58 5.36 8.80
CA SER A 205 10.29 6.56 7.99
C SER A 205 11.43 7.57 7.92
N THR A 206 12.40 7.49 8.84
CA THR A 206 13.59 8.38 8.84
C THR A 206 14.69 7.90 7.90
N LEU A 207 14.52 6.73 7.29
CA LEU A 207 15.49 6.19 6.34
C LEU A 207 15.51 7.06 5.07
N LYS A 208 16.71 7.54 4.71
CA LYS A 208 16.90 8.30 3.47
C LYS A 208 16.83 7.33 2.29
N MET A 209 16.13 7.74 1.24
CA MET A 209 16.08 7.05 -0.04
C MET A 209 16.99 7.77 -1.03
N TYR A 210 17.57 7.03 -1.99
CA TYR A 210 18.24 7.62 -3.13
C TYR A 210 17.24 7.78 -4.28
N GLY A 211 17.10 8.98 -4.83
CA GLY A 211 16.05 9.31 -5.81
C GLY A 211 14.87 10.05 -5.19
N ASP A 212 13.84 10.26 -5.99
CA ASP A 212 12.71 11.12 -5.69
C ASP A 212 11.41 10.34 -5.52
N ARG A 213 10.47 10.94 -4.80
CA ARG A 213 9.09 10.48 -4.71
C ARG A 213 8.23 11.31 -5.63
N ILE A 214 7.68 10.66 -6.64
CA ILE A 214 6.92 11.30 -7.68
C ILE A 214 5.46 10.97 -7.47
N LEU A 215 4.64 12.00 -7.36
CA LEU A 215 3.19 11.87 -7.25
C LEU A 215 2.62 11.42 -8.59
N VAL A 216 1.75 10.41 -8.58
CA VAL A 216 1.14 9.79 -9.76
C VAL A 216 -0.36 9.59 -9.57
N ASP A 217 -1.06 9.29 -10.67
CA ASP A 217 -2.51 9.09 -10.76
C ASP A 217 -3.30 10.30 -10.23
N GLY A 218 -2.92 11.51 -10.67
CA GLY A 218 -3.54 12.75 -10.19
C GLY A 218 -3.23 13.06 -8.73
N ASP A 219 -1.97 12.86 -8.33
CA ASP A 219 -1.43 13.08 -6.99
C ASP A 219 -2.07 12.25 -5.87
N LYS A 220 -2.64 11.09 -6.22
CA LYS A 220 -3.26 10.18 -5.26
C LYS A 220 -2.25 9.45 -4.40
N TYR A 221 -1.12 9.04 -4.95
CA TYR A 221 -0.04 8.34 -4.25
C TYR A 221 1.32 8.68 -4.86
N ALA A 222 2.40 8.46 -4.12
CA ALA A 222 3.76 8.69 -4.61
C ALA A 222 4.52 7.38 -4.85
N VAL A 223 5.15 7.27 -6.00
CA VAL A 223 6.09 6.19 -6.33
C VAL A 223 7.52 6.70 -6.24
N HIS A 224 8.44 5.84 -5.83
CA HIS A 224 9.86 6.15 -5.78
C HIS A 224 10.52 5.80 -7.12
N LEU A 225 11.34 6.73 -7.61
CA LEU A 225 12.15 6.59 -8.83
C LEU A 225 13.56 7.14 -8.53
N GLY A 226 14.59 6.33 -8.81
CA GLY A 226 15.99 6.71 -8.68
C GLY A 226 16.76 6.44 -9.97
N CYS A 227 17.60 7.40 -10.39
CA CYS A 227 18.46 7.26 -11.55
C CYS A 227 19.92 7.49 -11.19
N VAL A 228 20.81 6.63 -11.70
CA VAL A 228 22.26 6.66 -11.49
C VAL A 228 22.97 6.82 -12.83
N GLY A 229 23.91 7.77 -12.88
CA GLY A 229 24.65 8.13 -14.09
C GLY A 229 24.03 9.33 -14.81
N ASN A 230 24.77 9.93 -15.73
CA ASN A 230 24.33 11.11 -16.48
C ASN A 230 23.75 10.72 -17.83
N VAL A 231 22.82 11.53 -18.35
CA VAL A 231 22.35 11.39 -19.73
C VAL A 231 23.54 11.65 -20.64
N THR A 232 23.80 10.70 -21.52
CA THR A 232 24.92 10.71 -22.45
C THR A 232 24.37 10.65 -23.87
N HIS A 233 25.10 11.29 -24.79
CA HIS A 233 24.74 11.33 -26.19
C HIS A 233 25.93 10.83 -27.01
N THR A 234 25.71 9.81 -27.83
CA THR A 234 26.66 9.31 -28.81
C THR A 234 26.15 9.66 -30.20
N ASP A 235 26.98 10.29 -31.02
CA ASP A 235 26.63 10.69 -32.40
C ASP A 235 25.37 11.57 -32.52
N GLY A 236 25.15 12.43 -31.52
CA GLY A 236 23.96 13.31 -31.47
C GLY A 236 22.68 12.63 -30.97
N GLN A 237 22.70 11.31 -30.76
CA GLN A 237 21.57 10.56 -30.23
C GLN A 237 21.72 10.26 -28.73
N ARG A 238 20.60 10.23 -28.01
CA ARG A 238 20.58 9.84 -26.59
C ARG A 238 20.89 8.34 -26.45
N ASP A 239 21.86 8.02 -25.60
CA ASP A 239 22.25 6.66 -25.26
C ASP A 239 21.12 5.93 -24.51
N PRO A 240 20.99 4.60 -24.69
CA PRO A 240 20.00 3.81 -23.97
C PRO A 240 20.22 3.86 -22.48
N THR A 241 19.14 4.17 -21.75
CA THR A 241 19.11 4.08 -20.30
C THR A 241 18.46 2.77 -19.89
N MET A 242 19.08 2.05 -18.98
CA MET A 242 18.52 0.81 -18.45
C MET A 242 17.44 1.11 -17.41
N LEU A 243 16.22 0.60 -17.60
CA LEU A 243 15.12 0.78 -16.63
C LEU A 243 14.86 -0.55 -15.92
N LEU A 244 15.07 -0.57 -14.60
CA LEU A 244 14.90 -1.77 -13.79
C LEU A 244 13.50 -1.86 -13.18
N GLU A 245 12.94 -3.05 -13.28
CA GLU A 245 11.67 -3.44 -12.68
C GLU A 245 11.88 -4.57 -11.65
N ALA A 246 11.34 -4.38 -10.45
CA ALA A 246 11.49 -5.32 -9.36
C ALA A 246 10.77 -6.65 -9.65
N GLY A 247 11.20 -7.74 -9.01
CA GLY A 247 10.45 -9.00 -9.03
C GLY A 247 9.45 -9.05 -7.89
N GLU A 248 9.33 -10.21 -7.26
CA GLU A 248 8.48 -10.43 -6.09
C GLU A 248 9.00 -9.70 -4.84
N GLU A 249 10.28 -9.30 -4.83
CA GLU A 249 10.95 -8.60 -3.73
C GLU A 249 11.43 -7.21 -4.18
N PRO A 250 11.66 -6.26 -3.25
CA PRO A 250 12.16 -4.93 -3.59
C PRO A 250 13.52 -4.96 -4.29
N LEU A 251 13.78 -3.93 -5.09
CA LEU A 251 14.84 -3.91 -6.08
C LEU A 251 16.21 -3.61 -5.45
N GLU A 252 16.22 -2.74 -4.45
CA GLU A 252 17.41 -2.15 -3.81
C GLU A 252 18.24 -3.14 -3.00
N TYR A 253 17.66 -4.28 -2.61
CA TYR A 253 18.37 -5.24 -1.77
C TYR A 253 19.38 -6.07 -2.56
N ASP A 254 19.06 -6.45 -3.81
CA ASP A 254 19.90 -7.36 -4.58
C ASP A 254 20.04 -6.96 -6.07
N LEU A 255 18.92 -6.76 -6.80
CA LEU A 255 18.96 -6.57 -8.25
C LEU A 255 19.65 -5.25 -8.65
N GLU A 256 19.45 -4.19 -7.85
CA GLU A 256 20.12 -2.89 -8.03
C GLU A 256 21.64 -3.03 -8.01
N HIS A 257 22.19 -3.85 -7.11
CA HIS A 257 23.63 -4.04 -6.99
C HIS A 257 24.26 -4.67 -8.24
N TRP A 258 23.51 -5.53 -8.95
CA TRP A 258 23.94 -6.04 -10.24
C TRP A 258 23.93 -4.93 -11.30
N ALA A 259 22.91 -4.07 -11.34
CA ALA A 259 22.86 -2.92 -12.26
C ALA A 259 23.97 -1.90 -11.99
N TYR A 260 24.24 -1.60 -10.72
CA TYR A 260 25.36 -0.75 -10.33
C TYR A 260 26.71 -1.32 -10.80
N SER A 261 26.86 -2.64 -10.74
CA SER A 261 28.05 -3.33 -11.28
C SER A 261 28.14 -3.22 -12.80
N ALA A 262 27.01 -3.38 -13.52
CA ALA A 262 26.97 -3.20 -14.97
C ALA A 262 27.30 -1.75 -15.39
N TYR A 263 26.84 -0.77 -14.61
CA TYR A 263 27.21 0.64 -14.77
C TYR A 263 28.71 0.87 -14.55
N LYS A 264 29.28 0.35 -13.44
CA LYS A 264 30.72 0.45 -13.17
C LYS A 264 31.59 -0.21 -14.24
N ASN A 265 31.13 -1.33 -14.79
CA ASN A 265 31.79 -2.04 -15.88
C ASN A 265 31.66 -1.33 -17.23
N LYS A 266 30.93 -0.19 -17.29
CA LYS A 266 30.63 0.57 -18.52
C LYS A 266 29.87 -0.26 -19.55
N THR A 267 29.15 -1.28 -19.11
CA THR A 267 28.21 -2.02 -19.97
C THR A 267 27.01 -1.13 -20.33
N ILE A 268 26.62 -0.23 -19.42
CA ILE A 268 25.60 0.80 -19.63
C ILE A 268 26.07 2.12 -19.03
N SER A 269 25.70 3.25 -19.65
CA SER A 269 26.10 4.59 -19.20
C SER A 269 25.18 5.18 -18.12
N ARG A 270 23.93 4.73 -18.05
CA ARG A 270 22.92 5.19 -17.09
C ARG A 270 21.90 4.10 -16.80
N TYR A 271 21.43 4.02 -15.56
CA TYR A 271 20.26 3.21 -15.23
C TYR A 271 19.32 3.95 -14.29
N CYS A 272 18.03 3.63 -14.39
CA CYS A 272 16.99 4.06 -13.49
C CYS A 272 16.30 2.83 -12.93
N TYR A 273 15.85 2.92 -11.69
CA TYR A 273 15.08 1.89 -11.01
C TYR A 273 13.94 2.57 -10.25
N TRP A 274 12.86 1.82 -10.07
CA TRP A 274 11.69 2.35 -9.38
C TRP A 274 11.08 1.27 -8.50
N ASP A 275 10.41 1.73 -7.46
CA ASP A 275 9.64 0.87 -6.58
C ASP A 275 8.19 0.83 -7.04
N ARG A 276 7.69 -0.36 -7.39
CA ARG A 276 6.26 -0.55 -7.63
C ARG A 276 5.42 -0.10 -6.44
N PRO A 277 4.16 0.31 -6.66
CA PRO A 277 3.28 0.75 -5.57
C PRO A 277 3.18 -0.28 -4.45
N GLY A 278 3.50 0.15 -3.22
CA GLY A 278 3.53 -0.67 -2.00
C GLY A 278 4.82 -1.45 -1.74
N TYR A 279 5.81 -1.37 -2.62
CA TYR A 279 7.16 -1.88 -2.41
C TYR A 279 8.06 -0.79 -1.81
N ALA A 280 9.03 -1.21 -1.00
CA ALA A 280 10.05 -0.39 -0.34
C ALA A 280 9.62 1.06 -0.01
N PHE A 281 10.11 2.03 -0.78
CA PHE A 281 9.87 3.44 -0.52
C PHE A 281 8.51 3.91 -1.06
N SER A 282 7.96 3.32 -2.11
CA SER A 282 6.67 3.69 -2.69
C SER A 282 5.47 3.58 -1.74
N ASP A 283 4.48 4.44 -1.96
CA ASP A 283 3.14 4.36 -1.34
C ASP A 283 2.33 3.21 -1.98
N ASN A 284 1.30 2.72 -1.30
CA ASN A 284 0.33 1.80 -1.91
C ASN A 284 -0.59 2.54 -2.87
N ALA A 285 -0.91 1.89 -3.99
CA ALA A 285 -1.96 2.35 -4.88
C ALA A 285 -3.38 2.07 -4.31
N PRO A 286 -4.38 2.89 -4.67
CA PRO A 286 -5.78 2.59 -4.41
C PRO A 286 -6.20 1.24 -5.00
N SER A 287 -7.11 0.52 -4.33
CA SER A 287 -7.67 -0.74 -4.84
C SER A 287 -8.83 -0.49 -5.82
N PRO A 288 -9.01 -1.32 -6.86
CA PRO A 288 -8.12 -2.39 -7.33
C PRO A 288 -6.90 -1.83 -8.09
N HIS A 289 -5.79 -2.58 -8.12
CA HIS A 289 -4.55 -2.17 -8.81
C HIS A 289 -3.99 -3.31 -9.67
N SER A 290 -4.01 -3.13 -11.00
CA SER A 290 -3.51 -4.10 -11.99
C SER A 290 -2.06 -3.83 -12.43
N ALA A 291 -1.45 -4.80 -13.10
CA ALA A 291 -0.11 -4.63 -13.68
C ALA A 291 -0.07 -3.52 -14.74
N GLY A 292 -1.15 -3.32 -15.50
CA GLY A 292 -1.29 -2.21 -16.42
C GLY A 292 -1.37 -0.86 -15.72
N MET A 293 -2.08 -0.77 -14.59
CA MET A 293 -2.08 0.46 -13.77
C MET A 293 -0.69 0.79 -13.22
N SER A 294 0.10 -0.23 -12.84
CA SER A 294 1.52 -0.03 -12.48
C SER A 294 2.33 0.53 -13.65
N ALA A 295 2.12 0.01 -14.86
CA ALA A 295 2.81 0.49 -16.06
C ALA A 295 2.45 1.94 -16.41
N ASP A 296 1.18 2.34 -16.21
CA ASP A 296 0.75 3.73 -16.39
C ASP A 296 1.36 4.66 -15.33
N ALA A 297 1.39 4.21 -14.07
CA ALA A 297 2.04 4.95 -12.99
C ALA A 297 3.54 5.15 -13.24
N LEU A 298 4.23 4.14 -13.77
CA LEU A 298 5.63 4.23 -14.19
C LEU A 298 5.80 5.25 -15.32
N SER A 299 4.93 5.22 -16.33
CA SER A 299 4.96 6.18 -17.43
C SER A 299 4.79 7.62 -16.94
N GLU A 300 3.82 7.86 -16.06
CA GLU A 300 3.60 9.18 -15.46
C GLU A 300 4.80 9.62 -14.61
N ALA A 301 5.38 8.71 -13.83
CA ALA A 301 6.55 8.99 -13.01
C ALA A 301 7.77 9.40 -13.86
N LEU A 302 8.05 8.66 -14.93
CA LEU A 302 9.14 8.98 -15.87
C LEU A 302 8.91 10.33 -16.54
N ALA A 303 7.68 10.59 -17.01
CA ALA A 303 7.33 11.85 -17.65
C ALA A 303 7.51 13.05 -16.70
N LYS A 304 7.06 12.93 -15.44
CA LYS A 304 7.23 13.97 -14.41
C LYS A 304 8.70 14.17 -14.00
N ALA A 305 9.52 13.12 -14.06
CA ALA A 305 10.96 13.21 -13.83
C ALA A 305 11.74 13.82 -15.01
N GLY A 306 11.09 14.03 -16.17
CA GLY A 306 11.78 14.45 -17.39
C GLY A 306 12.66 13.35 -17.99
N GLU A 307 12.36 12.10 -17.66
CA GLU A 307 13.07 10.93 -18.16
C GLU A 307 12.46 10.48 -19.49
N GLU A 308 13.27 10.46 -20.55
CA GLU A 308 12.85 10.05 -21.88
C GLU A 308 13.73 8.91 -22.40
N GLY A 309 13.17 8.10 -23.29
CA GLY A 309 13.88 6.99 -23.92
C GLY A 309 15.06 7.44 -24.81
N PRO A 310 15.82 6.49 -25.35
CA PRO A 310 15.51 5.05 -25.42
C PRO A 310 15.77 4.27 -24.13
N TRP A 311 14.90 3.31 -23.83
CA TRP A 311 14.93 2.45 -22.65
C TRP A 311 15.30 1.02 -23.01
N ILE A 312 16.19 0.42 -22.22
CA ILE A 312 16.33 -1.04 -22.17
C ILE A 312 15.67 -1.51 -20.88
N LEU A 313 14.54 -2.20 -20.99
CA LEU A 313 13.82 -2.69 -19.81
C LEU A 313 14.51 -3.94 -19.28
N VAL A 314 14.84 -3.95 -18.00
CA VAL A 314 15.39 -5.12 -17.30
C VAL A 314 14.46 -5.47 -16.16
N SER A 315 13.84 -6.63 -16.25
CA SER A 315 12.79 -7.03 -15.30
C SER A 315 12.98 -8.45 -14.83
N ALA A 316 12.61 -8.72 -13.59
CA ALA A 316 12.70 -10.05 -13.00
C ALA A 316 11.33 -10.59 -12.58
N GLY A 317 11.13 -11.91 -12.67
CA GLY A 317 9.98 -12.61 -12.08
C GLY A 317 8.63 -11.97 -12.48
N THR A 318 7.80 -11.64 -11.50
CA THR A 318 6.51 -10.93 -11.72
C THR A 318 6.63 -9.56 -12.36
N GLY A 319 7.77 -8.87 -12.20
CA GLY A 319 8.04 -7.58 -12.83
C GLY A 319 7.99 -7.64 -14.35
N SER A 320 8.30 -8.79 -14.95
CA SER A 320 8.24 -8.93 -16.40
C SER A 320 6.84 -8.68 -16.98
N ILE A 321 5.78 -8.89 -16.20
CA ILE A 321 4.41 -8.58 -16.61
C ILE A 321 4.23 -7.07 -16.81
N VAL A 322 4.69 -6.27 -15.84
CA VAL A 322 4.62 -4.81 -15.88
C VAL A 322 5.50 -4.26 -17.00
N SER A 323 6.74 -4.73 -17.13
CA SER A 323 7.64 -4.25 -18.19
C SER A 323 7.16 -4.62 -19.60
N ARG A 324 6.54 -5.79 -19.78
CA ARG A 324 5.94 -6.16 -21.08
C ARG A 324 4.78 -5.26 -21.44
N ILE A 325 3.89 -4.95 -20.48
CA ILE A 325 2.79 -4.01 -20.70
C ILE A 325 3.34 -2.61 -21.00
N PHE A 326 4.30 -2.13 -20.22
CA PHE A 326 4.96 -0.84 -20.43
C PHE A 326 5.58 -0.74 -21.83
N SER A 327 6.31 -1.77 -22.25
CA SER A 327 6.91 -1.89 -23.59
C SER A 327 5.88 -1.80 -24.71
N SER A 328 4.77 -2.53 -24.60
CA SER A 328 3.70 -2.47 -25.62
C SER A 328 3.06 -1.08 -25.76
N ARG A 329 3.05 -0.28 -24.69
CA ARG A 329 2.51 1.10 -24.69
C ARG A 329 3.54 2.14 -25.15
N HIS A 330 4.83 1.85 -25.00
CA HIS A 330 5.94 2.77 -25.30
C HIS A 330 6.90 2.23 -26.36
N MET A 331 6.37 1.60 -27.41
CA MET A 331 7.15 0.88 -28.43
C MET A 331 8.28 1.71 -29.07
N LYS A 332 8.07 3.02 -29.26
CA LYS A 332 9.09 3.93 -29.83
C LYS A 332 10.20 4.30 -28.85
N GLN A 333 9.91 4.23 -27.55
CA GLN A 333 10.87 4.60 -26.50
C GLN A 333 11.59 3.39 -25.95
N VAL A 334 11.12 2.17 -26.18
CA VAL A 334 11.75 0.94 -25.68
C VAL A 334 12.58 0.30 -26.80
N SER A 335 13.89 0.28 -26.61
CA SER A 335 14.86 -0.23 -27.60
C SER A 335 15.37 -1.65 -27.29
N GLY A 336 14.92 -2.27 -26.21
CA GLY A 336 15.29 -3.64 -25.88
C GLY A 336 14.68 -4.16 -24.57
N LEU A 337 14.55 -5.48 -24.48
CA LEU A 337 13.97 -6.20 -23.35
C LEU A 337 14.95 -7.27 -22.83
N LEU A 338 15.35 -7.17 -21.57
CA LEU A 338 16.05 -8.22 -20.83
C LEU A 338 15.13 -8.78 -19.75
N LEU A 339 14.62 -9.99 -19.98
CA LEU A 339 13.71 -10.65 -19.06
C LEU A 339 14.46 -11.72 -18.25
N VAL A 340 14.50 -11.56 -16.93
CA VAL A 340 15.20 -12.46 -16.01
C VAL A 340 14.19 -13.35 -15.29
N ASP A 341 14.25 -14.65 -15.58
CA ASP A 341 13.29 -15.68 -15.17
C ASP A 341 11.83 -15.18 -15.17
N PRO A 342 11.35 -14.64 -16.31
CA PRO A 342 10.08 -13.91 -16.38
C PRO A 342 8.87 -14.77 -16.05
N TYR A 343 7.84 -14.16 -15.48
CA TYR A 343 6.53 -14.80 -15.32
C TYR A 343 5.76 -14.79 -16.64
N HIS A 344 5.17 -15.93 -17.01
CA HIS A 344 4.29 -16.06 -18.17
C HIS A 344 2.83 -15.78 -17.79
N GLU A 345 2.07 -15.17 -18.71
CA GLU A 345 0.66 -14.79 -18.52
C GLU A 345 -0.26 -15.95 -18.10
N ASP A 346 -0.12 -17.12 -18.74
CA ASP A 346 -0.87 -18.33 -18.38
C ASP A 346 -0.63 -18.82 -16.96
N LEU A 347 0.51 -18.49 -16.33
CA LEU A 347 0.83 -18.91 -14.97
C LEU A 347 0.24 -17.98 -13.90
N LEU A 348 -0.37 -16.84 -14.30
CA LEU A 348 -0.93 -15.87 -13.36
C LEU A 348 -2.02 -16.45 -12.45
N HIS A 349 -2.68 -17.54 -12.85
CA HIS A 349 -3.61 -18.29 -12.00
C HIS A 349 -2.96 -18.78 -10.69
N ARG A 350 -1.64 -19.05 -10.68
CA ARG A 350 -0.88 -19.44 -9.49
C ARG A 350 -0.73 -18.26 -8.53
N ILE A 351 -0.50 -17.07 -9.07
CA ILE A 351 -0.46 -15.82 -8.30
C ILE A 351 -1.85 -15.47 -7.79
N GLY A 352 -2.89 -15.62 -8.61
CA GLY A 352 -4.29 -15.33 -8.28
C GLY A 352 -5.00 -16.43 -7.50
N SER A 353 -4.27 -17.39 -6.93
CA SER A 353 -4.88 -18.50 -6.18
C SER A 353 -5.63 -17.96 -4.94
N PRO A 354 -6.89 -18.39 -4.70
CA PRO A 354 -7.66 -17.93 -3.54
C PRO A 354 -7.03 -18.26 -2.20
N SER A 355 -6.32 -19.40 -2.10
CA SER A 355 -5.61 -19.81 -0.89
C SER A 355 -4.47 -18.85 -0.54
N ARG A 356 -3.67 -18.42 -1.54
CA ARG A 356 -2.64 -17.38 -1.35
C ARG A 356 -3.27 -16.05 -0.95
N GLY A 357 -4.37 -15.65 -1.60
CA GLY A 357 -5.11 -14.43 -1.27
C GLY A 357 -5.60 -14.42 0.18
N PHE A 358 -6.21 -15.51 0.62
CA PHE A 358 -6.65 -15.67 2.01
C PHE A 358 -5.49 -15.62 3.01
N LEU A 359 -4.36 -16.29 2.71
CA LEU A 359 -3.17 -16.24 3.56
C LEU A 359 -2.61 -14.81 3.65
N LEU A 360 -2.50 -14.09 2.53
CA LEU A 360 -2.05 -12.70 2.51
C LEU A 360 -2.99 -11.79 3.30
N TRP A 361 -4.31 -11.97 3.17
CA TRP A 361 -5.30 -11.25 3.96
C TRP A 361 -5.16 -11.53 5.46
N ALA A 362 -5.01 -12.79 5.86
CA ALA A 362 -4.83 -13.18 7.26
C ALA A 362 -3.55 -12.59 7.85
N TRP A 363 -2.43 -12.67 7.12
CA TRP A 363 -1.17 -12.03 7.51
C TRP A 363 -1.30 -10.51 7.56
N GLY A 364 -2.08 -9.91 6.66
CA GLY A 364 -2.41 -8.49 6.66
C GLY A 364 -3.10 -8.06 7.94
N ILE A 365 -4.12 -8.78 8.38
CA ILE A 365 -4.85 -8.52 9.65
C ILE A 365 -3.94 -8.61 10.87
N ILE A 366 -2.99 -9.55 10.87
CA ILE A 366 -2.06 -9.76 11.98
C ILE A 366 -0.87 -8.77 11.92
N SER A 367 -0.60 -8.17 10.75
CA SER A 367 0.56 -7.28 10.53
C SER A 367 0.68 -6.07 11.49
N PRO A 368 -0.41 -5.43 11.99
CA PRO A 368 -0.32 -4.33 12.93
C PRO A 368 0.25 -4.73 14.30
N LEU A 369 0.11 -6.00 14.68
CA LEU A 369 0.73 -6.53 15.91
C LEU A 369 2.25 -6.65 15.77
N GLY A 370 2.74 -6.79 14.52
CA GLY A 370 4.16 -6.77 14.21
C GLY A 370 5.01 -7.80 14.96
N THR A 371 4.44 -8.89 15.50
CA THR A 371 5.15 -9.79 16.43
C THR A 371 6.50 -10.29 15.88
N VAL A 372 6.52 -10.73 14.62
CA VAL A 372 7.75 -11.17 13.92
C VAL A 372 8.71 -10.01 13.64
N ARG A 373 8.15 -8.83 13.31
CA ARG A 373 8.92 -7.61 12.99
C ARG A 373 9.60 -7.05 14.25
N LEU A 374 8.85 -6.94 15.34
CA LEU A 374 9.29 -6.51 16.67
C LEU A 374 10.33 -7.47 17.24
N ALA A 375 10.04 -8.77 17.26
CA ALA A 375 10.98 -9.78 17.77
C ALA A 375 12.28 -9.79 16.95
N GLY A 376 12.18 -9.64 15.63
CA GLY A 376 13.36 -9.54 14.77
C GLY A 376 14.19 -8.27 15.03
N ALA A 377 13.54 -7.14 15.29
CA ALA A 377 14.24 -5.89 15.62
C ALA A 377 14.91 -5.95 17.00
N LEU A 378 14.24 -6.54 18.00
CA LEU A 378 14.74 -6.62 19.38
C LEU A 378 15.81 -7.70 19.57
N PHE A 379 15.61 -8.90 19.02
CA PHE A 379 16.45 -10.07 19.32
C PHE A 379 17.41 -10.46 18.20
N LYS A 380 17.14 -10.08 16.95
CA LYS A 380 17.95 -10.48 15.79
C LYS A 380 18.73 -9.32 15.16
N GLY A 381 18.71 -8.13 15.78
CA GLY A 381 19.46 -6.96 15.30
C GLY A 381 19.06 -6.47 13.91
N ARG A 382 17.84 -6.78 13.44
CA ARG A 382 17.38 -6.38 12.10
C ARG A 382 17.42 -4.86 11.95
N THR A 383 18.08 -4.39 10.90
CA THR A 383 18.25 -2.96 10.64
C THR A 383 16.99 -2.35 10.02
N ARG A 384 16.98 -1.03 9.78
CA ARG A 384 15.83 -0.35 9.14
C ARG A 384 15.77 -0.70 7.66
N GLU A 385 16.94 -0.78 7.05
CA GLU A 385 17.23 -1.15 5.67
C GLU A 385 16.64 -2.53 5.38
N ASP A 386 16.89 -3.52 6.26
CA ASP A 386 16.34 -4.88 6.16
C ASP A 386 14.81 -4.94 6.15
N ARG A 387 14.15 -3.96 6.79
CA ARG A 387 12.68 -3.91 6.94
C ARG A 387 11.98 -3.08 5.89
N VAL A 388 12.67 -2.09 5.31
CA VAL A 388 12.09 -1.21 4.29
C VAL A 388 12.22 -1.86 2.91
N TYR A 389 13.46 -2.13 2.48
CA TYR A 389 13.73 -2.70 1.16
C TYR A 389 14.44 -4.06 1.21
N GLY A 390 15.00 -4.46 2.35
CA GLY A 390 15.75 -5.71 2.45
C GLY A 390 14.94 -6.99 2.60
N ARG A 391 15.61 -8.08 2.97
CA ARG A 391 15.06 -9.44 3.09
C ARG A 391 13.79 -9.57 3.94
N ASN A 392 13.52 -8.64 4.86
CA ASN A 392 12.34 -8.67 5.73
C ASN A 392 11.26 -7.66 5.31
N ALA A 393 11.39 -7.00 4.15
CA ALA A 393 10.39 -6.08 3.62
C ALA A 393 9.01 -6.73 3.44
N TYR A 394 8.97 -8.05 3.21
CA TYR A 394 7.73 -8.83 3.08
C TYR A 394 6.81 -8.78 4.32
N GLN A 395 7.36 -8.44 5.49
CA GLN A 395 6.60 -8.29 6.74
C GLN A 395 5.91 -6.91 6.85
N SER A 396 6.15 -6.01 5.90
CA SER A 396 5.53 -4.69 5.88
C SER A 396 4.08 -4.79 5.45
N GLY A 397 3.18 -4.11 6.17
CA GLY A 397 1.77 -4.04 5.78
C GLY A 397 1.58 -3.48 4.36
N LYS A 398 2.44 -2.54 3.93
CA LYS A 398 2.40 -1.99 2.56
C LYS A 398 2.64 -3.06 1.51
N PHE A 399 3.67 -3.87 1.73
CA PHE A 399 4.03 -4.97 0.84
C PHE A 399 2.96 -6.06 0.82
N ILE A 400 2.41 -6.43 1.98
CA ILE A 400 1.33 -7.42 2.09
C ILE A 400 0.08 -6.94 1.32
N LYS A 401 -0.29 -5.66 1.44
CA LYS A 401 -1.41 -5.09 0.66
C LYS A 401 -1.13 -5.11 -0.83
N ALA A 402 0.08 -4.76 -1.27
CA ALA A 402 0.45 -4.79 -2.69
C ALA A 402 0.34 -6.21 -3.26
N GLN A 403 0.90 -7.20 -2.56
CA GLN A 403 0.80 -8.62 -2.94
C GLN A 403 -0.65 -9.13 -2.95
N LEU A 404 -1.49 -8.65 -2.03
CA LEU A 404 -2.92 -8.98 -2.01
C LEU A 404 -3.65 -8.36 -3.21
N GLN A 405 -3.37 -7.11 -3.55
CA GLN A 405 -3.93 -6.45 -4.73
C GLN A 405 -3.50 -7.18 -6.02
N GLU A 406 -2.21 -7.51 -6.16
CA GLU A 406 -1.68 -8.30 -7.28
C GLU A 406 -2.38 -9.67 -7.38
N ASN A 407 -2.57 -10.38 -6.26
CA ASN A 407 -3.30 -11.65 -6.21
C ASN A 407 -4.75 -11.51 -6.69
N LEU A 408 -5.49 -10.50 -6.22
CA LEU A 408 -6.92 -10.34 -6.51
C LEU A 408 -7.21 -10.09 -7.99
N VAL A 409 -6.28 -9.47 -8.72
CA VAL A 409 -6.47 -9.10 -10.13
C VAL A 409 -5.56 -9.85 -11.10
N ALA A 410 -4.71 -10.76 -10.62
CA ALA A 410 -3.73 -11.49 -11.42
C ALA A 410 -4.38 -12.24 -12.59
N ASP A 411 -5.39 -13.08 -12.33
CA ASP A 411 -6.01 -13.93 -13.36
C ASP A 411 -7.11 -13.23 -14.17
N SER A 412 -7.46 -11.98 -13.81
CA SER A 412 -8.50 -11.18 -14.45
C SER A 412 -7.91 -9.99 -15.22
N LEU A 413 -7.72 -8.85 -14.55
CA LEU A 413 -7.25 -7.61 -15.18
C LEU A 413 -5.82 -7.77 -15.71
N SER A 414 -4.88 -8.14 -14.85
CA SER A 414 -3.46 -8.21 -15.23
C SER A 414 -3.22 -9.22 -16.37
N LYS A 415 -3.92 -10.36 -16.36
CA LYS A 415 -3.85 -11.37 -17.42
C LYS A 415 -4.36 -10.84 -18.75
N SER A 416 -5.51 -10.18 -18.78
CA SER A 416 -6.05 -9.61 -20.01
C SER A 416 -5.16 -8.50 -20.58
N GLU A 417 -4.60 -7.65 -19.71
CA GLU A 417 -3.68 -6.58 -20.09
C GLU A 417 -2.38 -7.14 -20.70
N VAL A 418 -1.75 -8.15 -20.09
CA VAL A 418 -0.50 -8.71 -20.62
C VAL A 418 -0.69 -9.54 -21.89
N VAL A 419 -1.83 -10.22 -22.03
CA VAL A 419 -2.18 -10.93 -23.27
C VAL A 419 -2.38 -9.92 -24.40
N SER A 420 -3.06 -8.80 -24.13
CA SER A 420 -3.17 -7.71 -25.10
C SER A 420 -1.81 -7.11 -25.43
N ALA A 421 -0.95 -6.88 -24.42
CA ALA A 421 0.39 -6.35 -24.62
C ALA A 421 1.25 -7.25 -25.52
N ARG A 422 1.14 -8.57 -25.39
CA ARG A 422 1.84 -9.54 -26.24
C ARG A 422 1.49 -9.38 -27.73
N ASN A 423 0.23 -9.09 -28.05
CA ASN A 423 -0.21 -8.92 -29.44
C ASN A 423 0.19 -7.56 -30.03
N ILE A 424 0.45 -6.55 -29.18
CA ILE A 424 0.81 -5.19 -29.60
C ILE A 424 2.33 -5.01 -29.66
N GLN A 425 3.09 -5.81 -28.90
CA GLN A 425 4.54 -5.72 -28.79
C GLN A 425 5.23 -5.63 -30.17
N SER A 426 6.14 -4.67 -30.31
CA SER A 426 6.90 -4.48 -31.55
C SER A 426 7.78 -5.71 -31.83
N ALA A 427 7.61 -6.28 -33.03
CA ALA A 427 8.30 -7.49 -33.48
C ALA A 427 9.82 -7.32 -33.56
N ASP A 428 10.28 -6.11 -33.92
CA ASP A 428 11.70 -5.82 -34.13
C ASP A 428 12.47 -5.53 -32.83
N THR A 429 11.77 -5.40 -31.69
CA THR A 429 12.39 -5.08 -30.41
C THR A 429 13.36 -6.19 -29.99
N PRO A 430 14.66 -5.91 -29.75
CA PRO A 430 15.63 -6.90 -29.30
C PRO A 430 15.23 -7.51 -27.97
N LEU A 431 15.13 -8.84 -27.93
CA LEU A 431 14.76 -9.59 -26.72
C LEU A 431 15.89 -10.51 -26.27
N ALA A 432 16.20 -10.48 -24.98
CA ALA A 432 17.02 -11.50 -24.34
C ALA A 432 16.33 -12.05 -23.10
N ILE A 433 16.42 -13.37 -22.91
CA ILE A 433 15.83 -14.06 -21.77
C ILE A 433 16.93 -14.82 -21.03
N VAL A 434 16.96 -14.69 -19.70
CA VAL A 434 17.85 -15.45 -18.84
C VAL A 434 17.01 -16.19 -17.81
N SER A 435 16.85 -17.50 -17.95
CA SER A 435 15.98 -18.32 -17.10
C SER A 435 16.75 -19.09 -16.03
N SER A 436 16.10 -19.38 -14.91
CA SER A 436 16.66 -20.22 -13.84
C SER A 436 16.71 -21.69 -14.27
N GLY A 437 17.91 -22.28 -14.22
CA GLY A 437 18.06 -23.72 -14.45
C GLY A 437 17.54 -24.61 -13.33
N ILE A 438 17.29 -24.07 -12.12
CA ILE A 438 16.62 -24.82 -11.04
C ILE A 438 15.12 -24.88 -11.30
N GLU A 439 14.49 -23.75 -11.62
CA GLU A 439 13.04 -23.67 -11.86
C GLU A 439 12.63 -24.44 -13.12
N VAL A 440 13.39 -24.28 -14.21
CA VAL A 440 13.20 -25.03 -15.46
C VAL A 440 13.28 -26.55 -15.25
N LYS A 441 14.15 -27.04 -14.36
CA LYS A 441 14.25 -28.48 -14.05
C LYS A 441 13.16 -28.96 -13.10
N ARG A 442 12.66 -28.08 -12.24
CA ARG A 442 11.65 -28.40 -11.22
C ARG A 442 10.25 -28.47 -11.81
N ASP A 443 9.94 -27.60 -12.77
CA ASP A 443 8.59 -27.44 -13.33
C ASP A 443 8.63 -27.44 -14.87
N SER A 444 8.10 -28.51 -15.47
CA SER A 444 8.04 -28.67 -16.93
C SER A 444 7.07 -27.72 -17.62
N GLU A 445 6.05 -27.22 -16.89
CA GLU A 445 5.19 -26.15 -17.38
C GLU A 445 5.99 -24.84 -17.43
N TRP A 446 6.75 -24.52 -16.37
CA TRP A 446 7.64 -23.36 -16.34
C TRP A 446 8.62 -23.38 -17.52
N GLU A 447 9.31 -24.49 -17.76
CA GLU A 447 10.22 -24.66 -18.91
C GLU A 447 9.53 -24.33 -20.25
N ARG A 448 8.36 -24.93 -20.48
CA ARG A 448 7.60 -24.73 -21.72
C ARG A 448 7.20 -23.27 -21.90
N LYS A 449 6.80 -22.61 -20.81
CA LYS A 449 6.41 -21.20 -20.81
C LYS A 449 7.62 -20.27 -20.99
N GLN A 450 8.78 -20.56 -20.40
CA GLN A 450 10.03 -19.84 -20.70
C GLN A 450 10.37 -19.92 -22.19
N LYS A 451 10.27 -21.11 -22.78
CA LYS A 451 10.49 -21.30 -24.23
C LYS A 451 9.48 -20.51 -25.06
N ASP A 452 8.22 -20.45 -24.64
CA ASP A 452 7.20 -19.68 -25.35
C ASP A 452 7.47 -18.17 -25.32
N LEU A 453 7.97 -17.64 -24.19
CA LEU A 453 8.36 -16.22 -24.07
C LEU A 453 9.51 -15.83 -25.01
N THR A 454 10.33 -16.78 -25.46
CA THR A 454 11.38 -16.48 -26.47
C THR A 454 10.80 -16.00 -27.81
N LYS A 455 9.50 -16.22 -28.05
CA LYS A 455 8.77 -15.81 -29.24
C LYS A 455 7.93 -14.54 -29.03
N LEU A 456 8.22 -13.77 -27.98
CA LEU A 456 7.53 -12.49 -27.75
C LEU A 456 7.83 -11.45 -28.84
N THR A 457 9.00 -11.54 -29.47
CA THR A 457 9.47 -10.67 -30.54
C THR A 457 10.13 -11.54 -31.61
N ASP A 458 10.20 -11.05 -32.85
CA ASP A 458 10.91 -11.75 -33.93
C ASP A 458 12.44 -11.56 -33.83
N ASN A 459 12.90 -10.58 -33.04
CA ASN A 459 14.31 -10.27 -32.83
C ASN A 459 14.89 -10.83 -31.51
N LEU A 460 14.99 -12.15 -31.41
CA LEU A 460 15.61 -12.81 -30.25
C LEU A 460 17.15 -12.74 -30.31
N VAL A 461 17.75 -11.96 -29.41
CA VAL A 461 19.21 -11.87 -29.22
C VAL A 461 19.78 -13.12 -28.55
N GLY A 462 19.01 -13.72 -27.63
CA GLY A 462 19.28 -15.06 -27.15
C GLY A 462 18.57 -15.43 -25.86
N TRP A 463 18.53 -16.74 -25.61
CA TRP A 463 17.96 -17.35 -24.42
C TRP A 463 19.03 -18.19 -23.72
N ASP A 464 19.37 -17.83 -22.47
CA ASP A 464 20.30 -18.58 -21.64
C ASP A 464 19.55 -19.22 -20.47
N VAL A 465 19.75 -20.53 -20.27
CA VAL A 465 19.29 -21.24 -19.07
C VAL A 465 20.50 -21.46 -18.17
N VAL A 466 20.53 -20.76 -17.03
CA VAL A 466 21.70 -20.77 -16.14
C VAL A 466 21.63 -21.95 -15.18
N ASN A 467 22.56 -22.89 -15.31
CA ASN A 467 22.61 -24.08 -14.47
C ASN A 467 22.76 -23.71 -12.98
N LYS A 468 22.00 -24.37 -12.11
CA LYS A 468 22.05 -24.18 -10.64
C LYS A 468 21.74 -22.75 -10.15
N ALA A 469 21.27 -21.84 -11.01
CA ALA A 469 20.80 -20.53 -10.57
C ALA A 469 19.38 -20.64 -9.99
N PRO A 470 19.05 -19.96 -8.87
CA PRO A 470 17.68 -19.86 -8.38
C PRO A 470 16.84 -18.90 -9.24
N HIS A 471 15.55 -18.73 -8.92
CA HIS A 471 14.62 -17.78 -9.55
C HIS A 471 15.22 -16.36 -9.65
N GLN A 472 15.86 -15.90 -8.57
CA GLN A 472 16.66 -14.68 -8.55
C GLN A 472 18.04 -14.97 -9.16
N VAL A 473 18.09 -15.08 -10.49
CA VAL A 473 19.27 -15.58 -11.25
C VAL A 473 20.56 -14.83 -10.89
N TRP A 474 20.47 -13.53 -10.60
CA TRP A 474 21.59 -12.67 -10.18
C TRP A 474 22.20 -13.06 -8.83
N GLN A 475 21.64 -13.97 -8.04
CA GLN A 475 22.29 -14.48 -6.84
C GLN A 475 23.47 -15.42 -7.16
N SER A 476 23.51 -15.99 -8.36
CA SER A 476 24.63 -16.82 -8.82
C SER A 476 25.62 -16.02 -9.68
N LEU A 477 26.91 -16.33 -9.57
CA LEU A 477 27.96 -15.68 -10.38
C LEU A 477 27.77 -15.93 -11.88
N GLU A 478 27.43 -17.18 -12.25
CA GLU A 478 27.11 -17.56 -13.63
C GLU A 478 25.92 -16.75 -14.16
N GLY A 479 24.89 -16.56 -13.32
CA GLY A 479 23.72 -15.75 -13.64
C GLY A 479 24.05 -14.28 -13.88
N ARG A 480 24.81 -13.64 -12.99
CA ARG A 480 25.27 -12.24 -13.17
C ARG A 480 26.04 -12.07 -14.48
N THR A 481 26.92 -13.02 -14.80
CA THR A 481 27.75 -13.00 -16.01
C THR A 481 26.90 -13.18 -17.27
N ALA A 482 25.92 -14.09 -17.25
CA ALA A 482 24.97 -14.29 -18.34
C ALA A 482 24.11 -13.04 -18.58
N MET A 483 23.57 -12.45 -17.52
CA MET A 483 22.80 -11.21 -17.59
C MET A 483 23.63 -10.06 -18.17
N GLU A 484 24.87 -9.86 -17.71
CA GLU A 484 25.73 -8.80 -18.23
C GLU A 484 26.13 -9.03 -19.70
N LYS A 485 26.40 -10.28 -20.08
CA LYS A 485 26.65 -10.66 -21.48
C LYS A 485 25.46 -10.30 -22.37
N ARG A 486 24.24 -10.64 -21.95
CA ARG A 486 23.01 -10.33 -22.71
C ARG A 486 22.71 -8.85 -22.74
N LEU A 487 22.93 -8.13 -21.65
CA LEU A 487 22.82 -6.67 -21.62
C LEU A 487 23.75 -6.01 -22.64
N ARG A 488 25.04 -6.42 -22.72
CA ARG A 488 25.97 -5.89 -23.75
C ARG A 488 25.48 -6.14 -25.17
N GLN A 489 24.88 -7.30 -25.43
CA GLN A 489 24.35 -7.62 -26.76
C GLN A 489 23.11 -6.80 -27.08
N LEU A 490 22.22 -6.59 -26.11
CA LEU A 490 21.04 -5.73 -26.26
C LEU A 490 21.42 -4.27 -26.52
N VAL A 491 22.39 -3.72 -25.80
CA VAL A 491 22.88 -2.34 -26.04
C VAL A 491 23.41 -2.20 -27.48
N LYS A 492 24.15 -3.20 -27.98
CA LYS A 492 24.63 -3.21 -29.37
C LYS A 492 23.49 -3.36 -30.38
N ALA A 493 22.50 -4.19 -30.10
CA ALA A 493 21.35 -4.38 -30.97
C ALA A 493 20.46 -3.13 -31.05
N ALA A 494 20.23 -2.47 -29.90
CA ALA A 494 19.51 -1.22 -29.79
C ALA A 494 20.15 -0.09 -30.62
N GLY A 495 21.49 0.01 -30.58
CA GLY A 495 22.21 0.97 -31.41
C GLY A 495 22.05 0.74 -32.92
N LYS A 496 21.98 -0.53 -33.36
CA LYS A 496 21.81 -0.87 -34.78
C LYS A 496 20.42 -0.53 -35.33
N ILE A 497 19.37 -0.76 -34.54
CA ILE A 497 17.99 -0.45 -34.97
C ILE A 497 17.84 1.06 -35.17
N LYS A 498 18.37 1.85 -34.24
CA LYS A 498 18.36 3.31 -34.37
C LYS A 498 19.12 3.83 -35.59
N SER A 499 20.25 3.23 -35.94
CA SER A 499 20.97 3.58 -37.17
C SER A 499 20.27 3.16 -38.47
N ALA A 500 19.24 2.31 -38.40
CA ALA A 500 18.49 1.85 -39.57
C ALA A 500 17.18 2.62 -39.79
N GLU A 501 16.70 3.37 -38.78
CA GLU A 501 15.53 4.25 -38.88
C GLU A 501 15.87 5.66 -39.40
N GLU A 502 17.15 6.06 -39.33
CA GLU A 502 17.72 7.24 -40.01
C GLU A 502 18.16 6.90 -41.44
#